data_AF-A0A0F4JQX5-F1
#
_entry.id   AF-A0A0F4JQX5-F1
#
_cell.length_a   1.000
_cell.length_b   1.000
_cell.length_c   1.000
_cell.angle_alpha   90.00
_cell.angle_beta   90.00
_cell.angle_gamma   90.00
#
_symmetry.space_group_name_H-M   'P 1'
#
loop_
_entity.id
_entity.type
_entity.pdbx_description
1 polymer ?
#
loop_
_entity_poly.entity_id
_entity_poly.type
_entity_poly.pdbx_seq_one_letter_code
_entity_poly.pdbx_strand_id
1 'polypeptide(L)'
;MVEWTGKPAYQQVAEQLRGRIAAGEFAESGKLPSLADLQATYGVTVTVARDAIRQLKTDGLVVSHQGKGAFLTAAASDSARLVGPEVAIAELREQVARLQSEVVELRERVVELEEK
;
A
#
# COMPACT_ATOMS: atom_id res chain seq x y z
N MET A 1 5.14 -15.07 -0.87
CA MET A 1 6.11 -15.79 -0.01
C MET A 1 7.06 -14.74 0.53
N VAL A 2 7.24 -14.61 1.84
CA VAL A 2 8.10 -13.57 2.43
C VAL A 2 9.55 -13.84 2.03
N GLU A 3 10.19 -12.89 1.34
CA GLU A 3 11.62 -12.98 1.05
C GLU A 3 12.40 -12.58 2.30
N TRP A 4 12.91 -13.58 3.01
CA TRP A 4 13.71 -13.41 4.22
C TRP A 4 15.11 -12.87 3.89
N THR A 5 15.17 -11.61 3.49
CA THR A 5 16.42 -10.84 3.47
C THR A 5 16.88 -10.70 4.93
N GLY A 6 18.17 -10.75 5.26
CA GLY A 6 18.70 -10.82 6.64
C GLY A 6 18.32 -9.69 7.63
N LYS A 7 17.30 -8.87 7.33
CA LYS A 7 16.61 -7.94 8.22
C LYS A 7 15.78 -8.69 9.28
N PRO A 8 15.54 -8.09 10.47
CA PRO A 8 14.70 -8.69 11.51
C PRO A 8 13.30 -9.05 11.00
N ALA A 9 12.80 -10.22 11.38
CA ALA A 9 11.50 -10.75 10.93
C ALA A 9 10.33 -9.77 11.16
N TYR A 10 10.35 -9.01 12.25
CA TYR A 10 9.28 -8.05 12.57
C TYR A 10 9.25 -6.87 11.59
N GLN A 11 10.41 -6.45 11.06
CA GLN A 11 10.49 -5.36 10.09
C GLN A 11 9.92 -5.79 8.75
N GLN A 12 10.19 -7.03 8.33
CA GLN A 12 9.64 -7.58 7.09
C GLN A 12 8.12 -7.68 7.15
N VAL A 13 7.58 -8.15 8.28
CA VAL A 13 6.13 -8.21 8.50
C VAL A 13 5.51 -6.80 8.54
N ALA A 14 6.17 -5.83 9.19
CA ALA A 14 5.71 -4.44 9.21
C ALA A 14 5.71 -3.80 7.81
N GLU A 15 6.74 -4.06 7.01
CA GLU A 15 6.85 -3.56 5.63
C GLU A 15 5.74 -4.12 4.74
N GLN A 16 5.45 -5.42 4.82
CA GLN A 16 4.33 -6.02 4.09
C GLN A 16 2.99 -5.48 4.55
N LEU A 17 2.77 -5.35 5.86
CA LEU A 17 1.56 -4.73 6.39
C LEU A 17 1.41 -3.29 5.91
N ARG A 18 2.50 -2.51 5.87
CA ARG A 18 2.48 -1.13 5.36
C ARG A 18 2.03 -1.10 3.90
N GLY A 19 2.55 -2.00 3.05
CA GLY A 19 2.10 -2.13 1.66
C GLY A 19 0.62 -2.45 1.54
N ARG A 20 0.10 -3.38 2.36
CA ARG A 20 -1.33 -3.74 2.39
C ARG A 20 -2.23 -2.61 2.88
N ILE A 21 -1.76 -1.82 3.84
CA ILE A 21 -2.45 -0.61 4.32
C ILE A 21 -2.51 0.43 3.19
N ALA A 22 -1.38 0.67 2.51
CA ALA A 22 -1.32 1.60 1.37
C ALA A 22 -2.20 1.15 0.20
N ALA A 23 -2.37 -0.16 0.01
CA ALA A 23 -3.26 -0.73 -0.99
C ALA A 23 -4.76 -0.64 -0.64
N GLY A 24 -5.12 -0.04 0.50
CA GLY A 24 -6.53 0.15 0.88
C GLY A 24 -7.20 -1.09 1.50
N GLU A 25 -6.47 -2.19 1.70
CA GLU A 25 -7.05 -3.50 2.04
C GLU A 25 -7.75 -3.51 3.42
N PHE A 26 -7.37 -2.60 4.32
CA PHE A 26 -7.95 -2.44 5.65
C PHE A 26 -8.75 -1.13 5.81
N ALA A 27 -8.99 -0.40 4.72
CA ALA A 27 -9.60 0.94 4.76
C ALA A 27 -11.10 0.92 5.11
N GLU A 28 -11.80 -0.15 4.74
CA GLU A 28 -13.24 -0.32 5.01
C GLU A 28 -13.51 -0.71 6.47
N SER A 29 -12.81 -1.72 6.97
CA SER A 29 -12.99 -2.20 8.35
C SER A 29 -12.23 -1.35 9.37
N GLY A 30 -11.17 -0.64 8.92
CA GLY A 30 -10.23 0.08 9.76
C GLY A 30 -9.45 -0.80 10.73
N LYS A 31 -9.65 -2.13 10.70
CA LYS A 31 -9.16 -3.08 11.70
C LYS A 31 -8.06 -3.95 11.13
N LEU A 32 -6.93 -4.01 11.82
CA LEU A 32 -5.84 -4.90 11.44
C LEU A 32 -6.13 -6.35 11.83
N PRO A 33 -5.52 -7.32 11.13
CA PRO A 33 -5.56 -8.73 11.52
C PRO A 33 -5.10 -8.91 12.96
N SER A 34 -5.65 -9.90 13.66
CA SER A 34 -5.21 -10.21 15.01
C SER A 34 -3.77 -10.72 15.01
N LEU A 35 -3.11 -10.72 16.18
CA LEU A 35 -1.78 -11.31 16.29
C LEU A 35 -1.77 -12.77 15.83
N ALA A 36 -2.82 -13.54 16.14
CA ALA A 36 -2.95 -14.93 15.71
C ALA A 36 -3.05 -15.06 14.19
N ASP A 37 -3.81 -14.17 13.53
CA ASP A 37 -3.92 -14.16 12.06
C ASP A 37 -2.59 -13.81 11.40
N LEU A 38 -1.83 -12.87 11.98
CA LEU A 38 -0.50 -12.51 11.50
C LEU A 38 0.48 -13.67 11.64
N GLN A 39 0.40 -14.44 12.73
CA GLN A 39 1.21 -15.65 12.87
C GLN A 39 0.87 -16.69 11.81
N ALA A 40 -0.41 -16.96 11.58
CA ALA A 40 -0.85 -17.93 10.58
C ALA A 40 -0.48 -17.50 9.15
N THR A 41 -0.61 -16.21 8.84
CA THR A 41 -0.34 -15.66 7.51
C THR A 41 1.15 -15.61 7.18
N TYR A 42 1.98 -15.15 8.14
CA TYR A 42 3.40 -14.89 7.90
C TYR A 42 4.33 -15.96 8.49
N GLY A 43 3.79 -16.96 9.20
CA GLY A 43 4.58 -18.03 9.82
C GLY A 43 5.49 -17.55 10.96
N VAL A 44 5.11 -16.47 11.65
CA VAL A 44 5.94 -15.81 12.67
C VAL A 44 5.48 -16.10 14.10
N THR A 45 6.34 -15.78 15.07
CA THR A 45 5.99 -15.86 16.50
C THR A 45 5.09 -14.69 16.91
N VAL A 46 4.32 -14.86 18.00
CA VAL A 46 3.46 -13.79 18.56
C VAL A 46 4.28 -12.52 18.84
N THR A 47 5.52 -12.68 19.32
CA THR A 47 6.42 -11.57 19.64
C THR A 47 6.77 -10.78 18.38
N VAL A 48 7.12 -11.46 17.29
CA VAL A 48 7.43 -10.83 16.00
C VAL A 48 6.21 -10.09 15.43
N ALA A 49 5.03 -10.71 15.47
CA ALA A 49 3.78 -10.05 15.05
C ALA A 49 3.47 -8.81 15.90
N ARG A 50 3.69 -8.90 17.21
CA ARG A 50 3.49 -7.79 18.14
C ARG A 50 4.47 -6.65 17.89
N ASP A 51 5.73 -6.96 17.65
CA ASP A 51 6.76 -5.96 17.35
C ASP A 51 6.52 -5.29 15.99
N ALA A 52 6.00 -6.03 15.01
CA ALA A 52 5.57 -5.45 13.73
C ALA A 52 4.41 -4.46 13.92
N ILE A 53 3.38 -4.81 14.69
CA ILE A 53 2.28 -3.88 15.02
C ILE A 53 2.81 -2.67 15.83
N ARG A 54 3.74 -2.89 16.76
CA ARG A 54 4.36 -1.80 17.52
C ARG A 54 5.11 -0.85 16.59
N GLN A 55 5.82 -1.35 15.59
CA GLN A 55 6.49 -0.53 14.59
C GLN A 55 5.48 0.33 13.83
N LEU A 56 4.39 -0.26 13.33
CA LEU A 56 3.33 0.48 12.62
C LEU A 56 2.64 1.53 13.51
N LYS A 57 2.58 1.28 14.82
CA LYS A 57 2.10 2.25 15.80
C LYS A 57 3.09 3.40 15.98
N THR A 58 4.39 3.12 16.05
CA THR A 58 5.44 4.16 16.09
C THR A 58 5.42 5.01 14.82
N ASP A 59 5.16 4.40 13.66
CA ASP A 59 5.04 5.08 12.37
C ASP A 59 3.73 5.91 12.26
N GLY A 60 2.85 5.89 13.26
CA GLY A 60 1.60 6.66 13.28
C GLY A 60 0.50 6.10 12.36
N LEU A 61 0.67 4.90 11.82
CA LEU A 61 -0.29 4.26 10.92
C LEU A 61 -1.40 3.53 11.68
N VAL A 62 -1.12 3.11 12.92
CA VAL A 62 -1.99 2.23 13.70
C VAL A 62 -2.14 2.72 15.14
N VAL A 63 -3.36 2.62 15.67
CA VAL A 63 -3.71 2.84 17.07
C VAL A 63 -4.27 1.57 17.70
N SER A 64 -3.80 1.26 18.90
CA SER A 64 -4.28 0.11 19.68
C SER A 64 -5.44 0.52 20.58
N HIS A 65 -6.62 -0.07 20.39
CA HIS A 65 -7.74 0.06 21.33
C HIS A 65 -7.74 -1.13 22.29
N GLN A 66 -7.66 -0.86 23.59
CA GLN A 66 -7.67 -1.92 24.61
C GLN A 66 -8.91 -2.80 24.47
N GLY A 67 -8.70 -4.13 24.43
CA GLY A 67 -9.75 -5.14 24.31
C GLY A 67 -10.37 -5.30 22.91
N LYS A 68 -10.03 -4.45 21.93
CA LYS A 68 -10.67 -4.48 20.59
C LYS A 68 -9.69 -4.73 19.43
N GLY A 69 -8.39 -4.56 19.66
CA GLY A 69 -7.33 -4.84 18.69
C GLY A 69 -6.64 -3.57 18.17
N ALA A 70 -5.96 -3.73 17.04
CA ALA A 70 -5.23 -2.66 16.37
C ALA A 70 -6.06 -2.11 15.20
N PHE A 71 -6.16 -0.80 15.10
CA PHE A 71 -6.95 -0.09 14.09
C PHE A 71 -6.09 0.94 13.37
N LEU A 72 -6.41 1.27 12.12
CA LEU A 72 -5.75 2.36 11.41
C LEU A 72 -6.04 3.70 12.08
N THR A 73 -5.09 4.63 12.00
CA THR A 73 -5.35 6.03 12.37
C THR A 73 -6.28 6.68 11.36
N ALA A 74 -6.97 7.76 11.76
CA ALA A 74 -7.84 8.50 10.84
C ALA A 74 -7.07 8.96 9.59
N ALA A 75 -5.84 9.47 9.76
CA ALA A 75 -4.98 9.87 8.65
C ALA A 75 -4.57 8.70 7.74
N ALA A 76 -4.25 7.53 8.31
CA ALA A 76 -3.90 6.33 7.54
C ALA A 76 -5.13 5.69 6.87
N SER A 77 -6.30 5.79 7.50
CA SER A 77 -7.57 5.33 6.93
C SER A 77 -8.01 6.25 5.79
N ASP A 78 -7.87 7.57 5.93
CA ASP A 78 -8.18 8.53 4.87
C ASP A 78 -7.20 8.38 3.71
N SER A 79 -5.89 8.25 3.95
CA SER A 79 -4.94 8.00 2.85
C SER A 79 -5.19 6.67 2.14
N ALA A 80 -5.50 5.61 2.88
CA ALA A 80 -5.87 4.32 2.31
C ALA A 80 -7.21 4.35 1.55
N ARG A 81 -8.16 5.22 1.93
CA ARG A 81 -9.41 5.45 1.17
C ARG A 81 -9.19 6.31 -0.07
N LEU A 82 -8.30 7.31 0.03
CA LEU A 82 -7.95 8.22 -1.06
C LEU A 82 -7.14 7.50 -2.16
N VAL A 83 -6.46 6.40 -1.84
CA VAL A 83 -5.83 5.49 -2.82
C VAL A 83 -6.74 4.28 -3.07
N GLY A 84 -8.01 4.54 -3.37
CA GLY A 84 -8.90 3.50 -3.88
C GLY A 84 -8.46 3.05 -5.28
N PRO A 85 -8.81 1.82 -5.72
CA PRO A 85 -8.55 1.35 -7.08
C PRO A 85 -9.13 2.32 -8.13
N GLU A 86 -10.19 3.05 -7.81
CA GLU A 86 -10.76 4.09 -8.68
C GLU A 86 -9.81 5.26 -8.94
N VAL A 87 -9.07 5.71 -7.90
CA VAL A 87 -8.11 6.81 -8.02
C VAL A 87 -6.85 6.35 -8.74
N ALA A 88 -6.35 5.14 -8.44
CA ALA A 88 -5.24 4.54 -9.18
C ALA A 88 -5.59 4.32 -10.67
N ILE A 89 -6.82 3.87 -10.97
CA ILE A 89 -7.31 3.73 -12.34
C ILE A 89 -7.48 5.10 -13.01
N ALA A 90 -7.96 6.12 -12.29
CA ALA A 90 -8.07 7.47 -12.82
C ALA A 90 -6.70 8.06 -13.17
N GLU A 91 -5.72 7.90 -12.29
CA GLU A 91 -4.34 8.37 -12.51
C GLU A 91 -3.69 7.64 -13.69
N LEU A 92 -3.84 6.32 -13.79
CA LEU A 92 -3.37 5.56 -14.94
C LEU A 92 -4.05 5.99 -16.25
N ARG A 93 -5.36 6.27 -16.22
CA ARG A 93 -6.09 6.77 -17.40
C ARG A 93 -5.59 8.15 -17.84
N GLU A 94 -5.31 9.03 -16.89
CA GLU A 94 -4.74 10.35 -17.17
C GLU A 94 -3.33 10.24 -17.77
N GLN A 95 -2.50 9.34 -17.23
CA GLN A 95 -1.17 9.05 -17.79
C GLN A 95 -1.25 8.50 -19.22
N VAL A 96 -2.18 7.59 -19.50
CA VAL A 96 -2.40 7.05 -20.86
C VAL A 96 -2.87 8.13 -21.82
N ALA A 97 -3.80 8.99 -21.40
CA ALA A 97 -4.31 10.09 -22.24
C ALA A 97 -3.20 11.05 -22.65
N ARG A 98 -2.28 11.39 -21.73
CA ARG A 98 -1.11 12.23 -22.01
C ARG A 98 -0.15 11.55 -23.00
N LEU A 99 0.18 10.27 -22.81
CA LEU A 99 1.04 9.55 -23.74
C LEU A 99 0.41 9.46 -25.14
N GLN A 100 -0.91 9.29 -25.21
CA GLN A 100 -1.62 9.29 -26.49
C GLN A 100 -1.56 10.66 -27.18
N SER A 101 -1.72 11.77 -26.46
CA SER A 101 -1.57 13.11 -27.06
C SER A 101 -0.14 13.35 -27.56
N GLU A 102 0.86 12.95 -26.78
CA GLU A 102 2.27 13.06 -27.19
C GLU A 102 2.55 12.23 -28.44
N VAL A 103 2.03 10.99 -28.52
CA VAL A 103 2.20 10.13 -29.70
C VAL A 103 1.53 10.72 -30.95
N VAL A 104 0.37 11.36 -30.81
CA VAL A 104 -0.30 12.04 -31.93
C VAL A 104 0.57 13.22 -32.41
N GLU A 105 1.04 14.06 -31.49
CA GLU A 105 1.88 15.21 -31.81
C GLU A 105 3.22 14.79 -32.45
N LEU A 106 3.84 13.73 -31.95
CA LEU A 106 5.05 13.14 -32.54
C LEU A 106 4.79 12.59 -33.95
N ARG A 107 3.64 11.96 -34.19
CA ARG A 107 3.28 11.46 -35.53
C ARG A 107 3.08 12.59 -36.53
N GLU A 108 2.39 13.66 -36.15
CA GLU A 108 2.19 14.83 -37.01
C GLU A 108 3.53 15.47 -37.39
N ARG A 109 4.44 15.62 -36.42
CA ARG A 109 5.78 16.15 -36.67
C ARG A 109 6.65 15.26 -37.56
N VAL A 110 6.51 13.94 -37.48
CA VAL A 110 7.23 13.01 -38.37
C VAL A 110 6.72 13.15 -39.81
N VAL A 111 5.41 13.26 -40.02
CA VAL A 111 4.83 13.46 -41.37
C VAL A 111 5.35 14.75 -42.01
N GLU A 112 5.40 15.85 -41.26
CA GLU A 112 5.94 17.13 -41.77
C GLU A 112 7.44 17.06 -42.11
N LEU A 113 8.19 16.18 -41.45
CA LEU A 113 9.61 15.96 -41.72
C LEU A 113 9.85 15.00 -42.89
N GLU A 114 8.94 14.04 -43.12
CA GLU A 114 9.04 13.08 -44.23
C GLU A 114 8.63 13.67 -45.59
N GLU A 115 7.84 14.76 -45.62
CA GLU A 115 7.46 15.47 -46.85
C GLU A 115 8.49 16.51 -47.33
N LYS A 116 9.62 16.68 -46.63
CA LYS A 116 10.71 17.62 -46.96
C LYS A 116 11.97 16.94 -47.45
#